data_AF-A0A1Q7SJL7-F1
#
_entry.id   AF-A0A1Q7SJL7-F1
#
_cell.length_a   1.000
_cell.length_b   1.000
_cell.length_c   1.000
_cell.angle_alpha   90.00
_cell.angle_beta   90.00
_cell.angle_gamma   90.00
#
_symmetry.space_group_name_H-M   'P 1'
#
loop_
_entity.id
_entity.type
_entity.pdbx_description
1 polymer ?
#
loop_
_entity_poly.entity_id
_entity_poly.type
_entity_poly.pdbx_seq_one_letter_code
_entity_poly.pdbx_strand_id
1 'polypeptide(L)'
;MAVTRDRMILVTGFEPFGAHSVNPSEGLAKAVDGRRFGACAARGAVLPVHHADAARRLDALLDETEPVAVVHLGLAAGRARVALERVAVNVMDYGEPDGAGFQASGEPIAPDGPAAYFATLPLAAILRALTAEGIPAYVSNTAGTYLCNQTLYT
;
A
#
# COMPACT_ATOMS: atom_id res chain seq x y z
N MET A 1 -29.28 3.66 -20.53
CA MET A 1 -29.14 3.73 -19.06
C MET A 1 -27.65 3.66 -18.78
N ALA A 2 -27.07 4.71 -18.17
CA ALA A 2 -25.68 4.63 -17.74
C ALA A 2 -25.58 3.58 -16.64
N VAL A 3 -24.78 2.53 -16.86
CA VAL A 3 -24.44 1.58 -15.80
C VAL A 3 -23.63 2.39 -14.79
N THR A 4 -24.24 2.76 -13.66
CA THR A 4 -23.50 3.34 -12.54
C THR A 4 -22.56 2.27 -12.02
N ARG A 5 -21.28 2.35 -12.38
CA ARG A 5 -20.24 1.52 -11.78
C ARG A 5 -20.23 1.80 -10.27
N ASP A 6 -20.22 0.74 -9.47
CA ASP A 6 -20.04 0.85 -8.02
C ASP A 6 -18.73 1.61 -7.73
N ARG A 7 -18.75 2.57 -6.79
CA ARG A 7 -17.53 3.28 -6.40
C ARG A 7 -16.59 2.31 -5.69
N MET A 8 -15.39 2.09 -6.24
CA MET A 8 -14.47 1.09 -5.72
C MET A 8 -13.33 1.70 -4.90
N ILE A 9 -13.01 1.09 -3.77
CA ILE A 9 -11.78 1.36 -3.02
C ILE A 9 -10.88 0.15 -3.22
N LEU A 10 -9.71 0.36 -3.82
CA LEU A 10 -8.70 -0.69 -3.91
C LEU A 10 -7.93 -0.75 -2.59
N VAL A 11 -7.86 -1.93 -1.99
CA VAL A 11 -7.06 -2.18 -0.79
C VAL A 11 -6.07 -3.28 -1.10
N THR A 12 -4.78 -2.98 -1.00
CA THR A 12 -3.73 -3.99 -1.24
C THR A 12 -3.02 -4.39 0.04
N GLY A 13 -2.54 -5.62 0.08
CA GLY A 13 -1.56 -6.12 1.05
C GLY A 13 -0.44 -6.84 0.32
N PHE A 14 0.51 -7.40 1.07
CA PHE A 14 1.63 -8.17 0.50
C PHE A 14 1.60 -9.62 0.99
N GLU A 15 2.15 -10.51 0.17
CA GLU A 15 2.48 -11.89 0.58
C GLU A 15 3.47 -11.92 1.77
N PRO A 16 3.60 -13.08 2.46
CA PRO A 16 4.69 -13.31 3.40
C PRO A 16 6.09 -13.13 2.78
N PHE A 17 7.07 -12.68 3.56
CA PHE A 17 8.44 -12.45 3.09
C PHE A 17 9.48 -12.58 4.20
N GLY A 18 10.75 -12.77 3.80
CA GLY A 18 11.87 -12.87 4.72
C GLY A 18 11.67 -13.97 5.76
N ALA A 19 11.81 -13.62 7.04
CA ALA A 19 11.58 -14.54 8.16
C ALA A 19 10.10 -14.66 8.57
N HIS A 20 9.18 -13.91 7.94
CA HIS A 20 7.78 -13.88 8.31
C HIS A 20 6.98 -14.88 7.48
N SER A 21 6.50 -15.95 8.12
CA SER A 21 5.62 -16.95 7.49
C SER A 21 4.17 -16.47 7.30
N VAL A 22 3.82 -15.31 7.88
CA VAL A 22 2.52 -14.66 7.75
C VAL A 22 2.74 -13.17 7.58
N ASN A 23 1.98 -12.54 6.69
CA ASN A 23 1.91 -11.09 6.57
C ASN A 23 0.51 -10.60 6.97
N PRO A 24 0.35 -9.78 8.03
CA PRO A 24 -0.97 -9.31 8.45
C PRO A 24 -1.68 -8.47 7.38
N SER A 25 -0.93 -7.81 6.49
CA SER A 25 -1.52 -7.06 5.37
C SER A 25 -2.21 -7.97 4.36
N GLU A 26 -1.70 -9.20 4.14
CA GLU A 26 -2.35 -10.22 3.31
C GLU A 26 -3.74 -10.56 3.86
N GLY A 27 -3.80 -10.87 5.15
CA GLY A 27 -5.04 -11.24 5.83
C GLY A 27 -6.06 -10.10 5.81
N LEU A 28 -5.60 -8.86 6.03
CA LEU A 28 -6.46 -7.67 5.98
C LEU A 28 -7.00 -7.42 4.57
N ALA A 29 -6.16 -7.48 3.52
CA ALA A 29 -6.60 -7.30 2.14
C ALA A 29 -7.66 -8.34 1.76
N LYS A 30 -7.43 -9.63 2.09
CA LYS A 30 -8.41 -10.70 1.86
C LYS A 30 -9.71 -10.48 2.65
N ALA A 31 -9.60 -10.06 3.92
CA ALA A 31 -10.76 -9.85 4.78
C ALA A 31 -11.62 -8.66 4.36
N VAL A 32 -11.07 -7.67 3.65
CA VAL A 32 -11.84 -6.52 3.16
C VAL A 32 -12.42 -6.68 1.76
N ASP A 33 -11.95 -7.66 0.99
CA ASP A 33 -12.45 -7.91 -0.36
C ASP A 33 -13.97 -8.17 -0.36
N GLY A 34 -14.69 -7.44 -1.21
CA GLY A 34 -16.15 -7.51 -1.33
C GLY A 34 -16.94 -6.82 -0.22
N ARG A 35 -16.28 -6.26 0.82
CA ARG A 35 -16.99 -5.48 1.85
C ARG A 35 -17.48 -4.16 1.29
N ARG A 36 -18.59 -3.66 1.86
CA ARG A 36 -19.14 -2.33 1.53
C ARG A 36 -18.91 -1.34 2.67
N PHE A 37 -18.59 -0.11 2.28
CA PHE A 37 -18.41 1.05 3.15
C PHE A 37 -19.28 2.20 2.61
N GLY A 38 -20.54 2.25 3.07
CA GLY A 38 -21.55 3.15 2.52
C GLY A 38 -21.81 2.85 1.04
N ALA A 39 -21.60 3.86 0.19
CA ALA A 39 -21.77 3.73 -1.26
C ALA A 39 -20.58 3.05 -1.96
N CYS A 40 -19.46 2.83 -1.27
CA CYS A 40 -18.27 2.22 -1.85
C CYS A 40 -18.19 0.72 -1.58
N ALA A 41 -17.68 -0.05 -2.54
CA ALA A 41 -17.25 -1.43 -2.37
C ALA A 41 -15.72 -1.49 -2.30
N ALA A 42 -15.17 -2.41 -1.51
CA ALA A 42 -13.73 -2.63 -1.42
C ALA A 42 -13.31 -3.81 -2.30
N ARG A 43 -12.25 -3.61 -3.08
CA ARG A 43 -11.54 -4.68 -3.78
C ARG A 43 -10.24 -4.95 -3.06
N GLY A 44 -10.14 -6.11 -2.43
CA GLY A 44 -8.95 -6.58 -1.76
C GLY A 44 -8.03 -7.31 -2.73
N ALA A 45 -6.74 -6.98 -2.72
CA ALA A 45 -5.75 -7.68 -3.53
C ALA A 45 -4.44 -7.91 -2.77
N VAL A 46 -3.76 -9.00 -3.07
CA VAL A 46 -2.44 -9.30 -2.52
C VAL A 46 -1.40 -9.09 -3.62
N LEU A 47 -0.37 -8.32 -3.29
CA LEU A 47 0.77 -8.04 -4.16
C LEU A 47 1.91 -9.00 -3.84
N PRO A 48 2.65 -9.47 -4.86
CA PRO A 48 3.83 -10.28 -4.66
C PRO A 48 4.93 -9.46 -4.00
N VAL A 49 5.82 -10.12 -3.27
CA VAL A 49 7.01 -9.49 -2.68
C VAL A 49 8.12 -9.49 -3.73
N HIS A 50 7.90 -8.77 -4.82
CA HIS A 50 8.81 -8.65 -5.95
C HIS A 50 8.59 -7.29 -6.61
N HIS A 51 9.66 -6.51 -6.78
CA HIS A 51 9.57 -5.12 -7.22
C HIS A 51 8.81 -4.93 -8.55
N ALA A 52 9.19 -5.64 -9.62
CA ALA A 52 8.56 -5.50 -10.93
C ALA A 52 7.16 -6.12 -10.99
N ASP A 53 6.95 -7.28 -10.37
CA ASP A 53 5.66 -7.96 -10.40
C ASP A 53 4.60 -7.24 -9.56
N ALA A 54 4.99 -6.63 -8.45
CA ALA A 54 4.11 -5.81 -7.64
C ALA A 54 3.61 -4.59 -8.42
N ALA A 55 4.51 -3.88 -9.12
CA ALA A 55 4.15 -2.74 -9.96
C ALA A 55 3.19 -3.15 -11.09
N ARG A 56 3.54 -4.20 -11.85
CA ARG A 56 2.69 -4.70 -12.95
C ARG A 56 1.32 -5.16 -12.46
N ARG A 57 1.26 -5.79 -11.29
CA ARG A 57 -0.01 -6.22 -10.68
C ARG A 57 -0.83 -5.03 -10.22
N LEU A 58 -0.20 -4.00 -9.67
CA LEU A 58 -0.88 -2.76 -9.28
C LEU A 58 -1.48 -2.06 -10.49
N ASP A 59 -0.70 -1.88 -11.57
CA ASP A 59 -1.18 -1.25 -12.81
C ASP A 59 -2.43 -1.96 -13.35
N ALA A 60 -2.38 -3.29 -13.45
CA ALA A 60 -3.54 -4.08 -13.87
C ALA A 60 -4.75 -3.89 -12.94
N LEU A 61 -4.55 -3.86 -11.61
CA LEU A 61 -5.64 -3.63 -10.66
C LEU A 61 -6.24 -2.23 -10.81
N LEU A 62 -5.41 -1.20 -11.04
CA LEU A 62 -5.88 0.18 -11.24
C LEU A 62 -6.74 0.27 -12.52
N ASP A 63 -6.27 -0.33 -13.62
CA ASP A 63 -7.00 -0.37 -14.89
C ASP A 63 -8.30 -1.18 -14.79
N GLU A 64 -8.28 -2.33 -14.11
CA GLU A 64 -9.45 -3.20 -13.94
C GLU A 64 -10.53 -2.57 -13.05
N THR A 65 -10.12 -1.82 -12.02
CA THR A 65 -11.03 -1.39 -10.94
C THR A 65 -11.42 0.09 -11.02
N GLU A 66 -10.65 0.93 -11.72
CA GLU A 66 -10.81 2.39 -11.77
C GLU A 66 -11.18 2.97 -10.39
N PRO A 67 -10.37 2.72 -9.34
CA PRO A 67 -10.80 2.95 -7.97
C PRO A 67 -10.88 4.45 -7.66
N VAL A 68 -11.85 4.84 -6.84
CA VAL A 68 -11.97 6.23 -6.35
C VAL A 68 -10.98 6.54 -5.22
N ALA A 69 -10.39 5.52 -4.62
CA ALA A 69 -9.33 5.62 -3.62
C ALA A 69 -8.52 4.32 -3.57
N VAL A 70 -7.23 4.43 -3.23
CA VAL A 70 -6.33 3.30 -3.04
C VAL A 70 -5.73 3.34 -1.64
N VAL A 71 -5.71 2.19 -0.96
CA VAL A 71 -5.12 2.02 0.38
C VAL A 71 -4.16 0.83 0.34
N HIS A 72 -2.87 1.12 0.39
CA HIS A 72 -1.84 0.09 0.52
C HIS A 72 -1.59 -0.22 1.99
N LEU A 73 -1.64 -1.51 2.34
CA LEU A 73 -1.31 -2.03 3.66
C LEU A 73 0.02 -2.76 3.58
N GLY A 74 0.86 -2.58 4.58
CA GLY A 74 2.17 -3.21 4.67
C GLY A 74 2.52 -3.60 6.10
N LEU A 75 3.43 -4.57 6.23
CA LEU A 75 4.03 -4.94 7.50
C LEU A 75 5.26 -4.07 7.75
N ALA A 76 5.25 -3.33 8.87
CA ALA A 76 6.43 -2.63 9.39
C ALA A 76 6.82 -3.27 10.72
N ALA A 77 7.62 -4.34 10.67
CA ALA A 77 8.04 -5.08 11.84
C ALA A 77 8.70 -4.15 12.88
N GLY A 78 8.31 -4.29 14.15
CA GLY A 78 8.79 -3.47 15.25
C GLY A 78 8.03 -2.16 15.50
N ARG A 79 7.16 -1.71 14.60
CA ARG A 79 6.27 -0.57 14.89
C ARG A 79 5.12 -1.00 15.81
N ALA A 80 4.95 -0.32 16.93
CA ALA A 80 3.93 -0.63 17.94
C ALA A 80 2.53 -0.05 17.63
N ARG A 81 2.39 0.76 16.58
CA ARG A 81 1.19 1.55 16.27
C ARG A 81 0.96 1.61 14.76
N VAL A 82 -0.28 1.85 14.33
CA VAL A 82 -0.60 2.07 12.92
C VAL A 82 0.08 3.35 12.43
N ALA A 83 0.87 3.23 11.36
CA ALA A 83 1.55 4.36 10.75
C ALA A 83 0.84 4.77 9.46
N LEU A 84 0.50 6.05 9.34
CA LEU A 84 -0.07 6.63 8.14
C LEU A 84 1.04 7.34 7.37
N GLU A 85 1.46 6.79 6.24
CA GLU A 85 2.59 7.34 5.48
C GLU A 85 2.19 8.63 4.75
N ARG A 86 2.96 9.70 4.98
CA ARG A 86 2.74 11.01 4.38
C ARG A 86 3.34 11.11 2.97
N VAL A 87 4.43 10.40 2.73
CA VAL A 87 5.28 10.61 1.55
C VAL A 87 5.85 9.29 1.07
N ALA A 88 5.84 9.10 -0.25
CA ALA A 88 6.66 8.10 -0.94
C ALA A 88 7.80 8.81 -1.66
N VAL A 89 8.99 8.22 -1.61
CA VAL A 89 10.21 8.77 -2.22
C VAL A 89 10.62 7.94 -3.43
N ASN A 90 11.17 8.58 -4.46
CA ASN A 90 11.59 7.95 -5.71
C ASN A 90 12.92 7.20 -5.58
N VAL A 91 13.03 6.26 -4.63
CA VAL A 91 14.24 5.48 -4.37
C VAL A 91 13.86 4.06 -3.96
N MET A 92 14.52 3.09 -4.60
CA MET A 92 14.64 1.72 -4.14
C MET A 92 16.01 1.55 -3.50
N ASP A 93 16.04 1.31 -2.20
CA ASP A 93 17.27 1.04 -1.45
C ASP A 93 16.94 0.01 -0.38
N TYR A 94 17.19 -1.26 -0.70
CA TYR A 94 16.60 -2.37 0.04
C TYR A 94 17.51 -2.75 1.21
N GLY A 95 16.95 -3.00 2.39
CA GLY A 95 17.75 -3.52 3.52
C GLY A 95 18.06 -5.02 3.37
N GLU A 96 17.22 -5.72 2.62
CA GLU A 96 17.25 -7.16 2.34
C GLU A 96 16.69 -7.42 0.93
N PRO A 97 17.05 -8.53 0.28
CA PRO A 97 16.58 -8.82 -1.07
C PRO A 97 15.06 -9.05 -1.10
N ASP A 98 14.44 -8.76 -2.24
CA ASP A 98 13.06 -9.16 -2.49
C ASP A 98 12.88 -10.69 -2.58
N GLY A 99 11.63 -11.13 -2.73
CA GLY A 99 11.29 -12.55 -2.78
C GLY A 99 11.95 -13.31 -3.93
N ALA A 100 12.50 -12.62 -4.93
CA ALA A 100 13.26 -13.20 -6.04
C ALA A 100 14.79 -12.99 -5.91
N GLY A 101 15.25 -12.40 -4.80
CA GLY A 101 16.67 -12.15 -4.55
C GLY A 101 17.21 -10.86 -5.17
N PHE A 102 16.34 -9.99 -5.69
CA PHE A 102 16.76 -8.68 -6.19
C PHE A 102 17.02 -7.71 -5.03
N GLN A 103 18.18 -7.06 -5.06
CA GLN A 103 18.65 -6.15 -4.02
C GLN A 103 18.92 -4.79 -4.66
N ALA A 104 18.04 -3.82 -4.41
CA ALA A 104 18.23 -2.44 -4.85
C ALA A 104 19.26 -1.72 -3.96
N SER A 105 20.03 -0.81 -4.56
CA SER A 105 21.05 0.02 -3.90
C SER A 105 21.04 1.45 -4.45
N GLY A 106 19.88 2.11 -4.37
CA GLY A 106 19.72 3.53 -4.68
C GLY A 106 19.17 3.83 -6.07
N GLU A 107 18.65 2.83 -6.78
CA GLU A 107 17.99 3.05 -8.08
C GLU A 107 16.69 3.85 -7.92
N PRO A 108 16.34 4.73 -8.88
CA PRO A 108 15.03 5.39 -8.88
C PRO A 108 13.93 4.37 -9.19
N ILE A 109 12.74 4.58 -8.60
CA ILE A 109 11.53 3.83 -8.96
C ILE A 109 11.06 4.23 -10.37
N ALA A 110 11.04 5.53 -10.66
CA ALA A 110 10.75 6.09 -11.96
C ALA A 110 11.86 7.09 -12.36
N PRO A 111 12.73 6.78 -13.33
CA PRO A 111 13.88 7.63 -13.69
C PRO A 111 13.54 9.10 -13.97
N ASP A 112 12.39 9.34 -14.61
CA ASP A 112 11.91 10.67 -14.97
C ASP A 112 10.83 11.22 -14.02
N GLY A 113 10.55 10.50 -12.92
CA GLY A 113 9.55 10.87 -11.93
C GLY A 113 10.05 11.93 -10.94
N PRO A 114 9.15 12.66 -10.27
CA PRO A 114 9.53 13.61 -9.22
C PRO A 114 10.19 12.89 -8.04
N ALA A 115 10.97 13.62 -7.24
CA ALA A 115 11.68 13.04 -6.10
C ALA A 115 10.77 12.36 -5.07
N ALA A 116 9.52 12.79 -4.96
CA ALA A 116 8.54 12.25 -4.02
C ALA A 116 7.11 12.60 -4.42
N TYR A 117 6.17 11.82 -3.91
CA TYR A 117 4.74 12.13 -3.90
C TYR A 117 4.22 12.20 -2.47
N PHE A 118 3.37 13.18 -2.19
CA PHE A 118 2.60 13.20 -0.95
C PHE A 118 1.35 12.33 -1.08
N ALA A 119 1.05 11.57 -0.04
CA ALA A 119 -0.20 10.83 0.04
C ALA A 119 -1.39 11.79 -0.03
N THR A 120 -2.38 11.42 -0.84
CA THR A 120 -3.59 12.22 -1.09
C THR A 120 -4.77 11.84 -0.17
N LEU A 121 -4.63 10.77 0.60
CA LEU A 121 -5.60 10.37 1.61
C LEU A 121 -5.70 11.44 2.72
N PRO A 122 -6.89 11.63 3.33
CA PRO A 122 -7.09 12.63 4.38
C PRO A 122 -6.49 12.15 5.73
N LEU A 123 -5.17 12.10 5.82
CA LEU A 123 -4.43 11.46 6.93
C LEU A 123 -4.85 11.97 8.32
N ALA A 124 -5.10 13.28 8.45
CA ALA A 124 -5.55 13.86 9.71
C ALA A 124 -6.96 13.35 10.12
N ALA A 125 -7.85 13.12 9.17
CA ALA A 125 -9.18 12.56 9.45
C ALA A 125 -9.08 11.07 9.80
N ILE A 126 -8.26 10.31 9.08
CA ILE A 126 -8.00 8.89 9.36
C ILE A 126 -7.39 8.73 10.76
N LEU A 127 -6.37 9.54 11.10
CA LEU A 127 -5.75 9.54 12.41
C LEU A 127 -6.78 9.79 13.51
N ARG A 128 -7.60 10.84 13.37
CA ARG A 128 -8.66 11.14 14.35
C ARG A 128 -9.63 9.98 14.51
N ALA A 129 -10.10 9.39 13.40
CA ALA A 129 -11.03 8.27 13.43
C ALA A 129 -10.44 7.05 14.15
N LEU A 130 -9.20 6.66 13.84
CA LEU A 130 -8.52 5.56 14.53
C LEU A 130 -8.38 5.83 16.04
N THR A 131 -7.92 7.03 16.41
CA THR A 131 -7.71 7.37 17.83
C THR A 131 -9.01 7.47 18.63
N ALA A 132 -10.11 7.91 18.00
CA ALA A 132 -11.43 7.97 18.64
C ALA A 132 -11.96 6.56 18.98
N GLU A 133 -11.61 5.56 18.17
CA GLU A 133 -11.90 4.13 18.41
C GLU A 133 -10.86 3.45 19.32
N GLY A 134 -9.93 4.21 19.93
CA GLY A 134 -8.91 3.67 20.81
C GLY A 134 -7.78 2.91 20.09
N ILE A 135 -7.66 3.04 18.77
CA ILE A 135 -6.59 2.42 17.96
C ILE A 135 -5.37 3.35 17.93
N PRO A 136 -4.22 2.99 18.53
CA PRO A 136 -3.03 3.83 18.53
C PRO A 136 -2.47 4.00 17.10
N ALA A 137 -2.39 5.24 16.64
CA ALA A 137 -1.90 5.58 15.31
C ALA A 137 -1.07 6.88 15.31
N TYR A 138 -0.27 7.09 14.26
CA TYR A 138 0.49 8.33 14.04
C TYR A 138 0.77 8.54 12.55
N VAL A 139 1.12 9.78 12.17
CA VAL A 139 1.60 10.06 10.81
C VAL A 139 3.09 9.79 10.74
N SER A 140 3.50 8.96 9.78
CA SER A 140 4.88 8.65 9.46
C SER A 140 5.33 9.48 8.26
N ASN A 141 6.60 9.90 8.27
CA ASN A 141 7.23 10.64 7.16
C ASN A 141 8.21 9.76 6.36
N THR A 142 8.17 8.44 6.57
CA THR A 142 8.96 7.49 5.78
C THR A 142 8.31 6.10 5.77
N ALA A 143 8.02 5.62 4.57
CA ALA A 143 7.61 4.24 4.30
C ALA A 143 8.82 3.28 4.20
N GLY A 144 10.03 3.76 4.52
CA GLY A 144 11.29 3.13 4.13
C GLY A 144 11.59 3.34 2.65
N THR A 145 12.41 2.46 2.09
CA THR A 145 12.85 2.49 0.67
C THR A 145 12.70 1.13 0.00
N TYR A 146 11.87 0.26 0.60
CA TYR A 146 11.54 -1.08 0.12
C TYR A 146 10.20 -1.11 -0.64
N LEU A 147 9.62 -2.29 -0.85
CA LEU A 147 8.40 -2.49 -1.63
C LEU A 147 7.19 -1.65 -1.17
N CYS A 148 7.02 -1.39 0.13
CA CYS A 148 5.94 -0.54 0.61
C CYS A 148 6.05 0.91 0.08
N ASN A 149 7.27 1.46 0.07
CA ASN A 149 7.55 2.78 -0.49
C ASN A 149 7.37 2.77 -2.01
N GLN A 150 7.87 1.72 -2.67
CA GLN A 150 7.75 1.58 -4.12
C GLN A 150 6.28 1.55 -4.57
N THR A 151 5.45 0.73 -3.93
CA THR A 151 4.02 0.63 -4.24
C THR A 151 3.27 1.91 -3.93
N LEU A 152 3.65 2.68 -2.90
CA LEU A 152 3.03 3.99 -2.63
C LEU A 152 3.45 5.06 -3.66
N TYR A 153 4.61 4.91 -4.29
CA TYR A 153 5.13 5.84 -5.30
C TYR A 153 4.58 5.57 -6.70
N THR A 154 4.37 4.30 -7.05
CA THR A 154 3.95 3.81 -8.38
C THR A 154 2.48 4.14 -8.62
#